data_AF-A0A936XUQ8-F1
#
_entry.id   AF-A0A936XUQ8-F1
#
_cell.length_a   1.000
_cell.length_b   1.000
_cell.length_c   1.000
_cell.angle_alpha   90.00
_cell.angle_beta   90.00
_cell.angle_gamma   90.00
#
_symmetry.space_group_name_H-M   'P 1'
#
loop_
_entity.id
_entity.type
_entity.pdbx_description
1 polymer ?
#
loop_
_entity_poly.entity_id
_entity_poly.type
_entity_poly.pdbx_seq_one_letter_code
_entity_poly.pdbx_strand_id
1 'polypeptide(L)'
;MLGGAGGGGGSAGTVGCLGNDKGAGGGGAGGISYTGGVTAGAITTNIQTGNGQVVLNYNVTTVCNGPTSAFTITVNPTATVNVIAPQTLCAGSPTTAVNFTSPTPNVVFNWTNNTPAIGLAAAGTGNIPSFIAQNPGNTPLVATITVTPLVPVGGSIPGGPVSFTNTASIAIPGTGTGSGTGSAANPYPSNISVSGLPTTGVSVQSVTLTNIQHTWSDDIGVLLVGPGGQKFVPMARVGGSGGFDASATVILRDGSPAMPTGTAAIPSGTYAPTAGAAGAIWPAPAPAAPYSYPAPNGSATFANTFNTTSNYNGTWSLYVTDMAGGDVEL
;
A
#
# COMPACT_ATOMS: atom_id res chain seq x y z
N MET A 1 28.16 70.61 -5.74
CA MET A 1 28.96 69.52 -5.16
C MET A 1 28.05 68.63 -4.35
N LEU A 2 28.12 67.34 -4.67
CA LEU A 2 27.73 66.14 -3.91
C LEU A 2 26.30 66.02 -3.38
N GLY A 3 25.55 65.13 -4.04
CA GLY A 3 24.53 64.31 -3.41
C GLY A 3 25.15 63.19 -2.55
N GLY A 4 24.32 62.60 -1.69
CA GLY A 4 24.63 61.40 -0.92
C GLY A 4 23.36 60.55 -0.82
N ALA A 5 23.39 59.41 -1.51
CA ALA A 5 22.31 58.44 -1.60
C ALA A 5 22.19 57.62 -0.31
N GLY A 6 20.99 57.49 0.23
CA GLY A 6 20.64 56.49 1.23
C GLY A 6 20.34 55.16 0.53
N GLY A 7 21.22 54.17 0.71
CA GLY A 7 21.02 52.81 0.24
C GLY A 7 20.06 52.05 1.15
N GLY A 8 18.92 51.63 0.59
CA GLY A 8 18.03 50.63 1.18
C GLY A 8 18.24 49.30 0.46
N GLY A 9 18.84 48.33 1.15
CA GLY A 9 19.00 46.96 0.65
C GLY A 9 17.64 46.26 0.53
N GLY A 10 17.24 45.91 -0.69
CA GLY A 10 16.13 44.99 -0.92
C GLY A 10 16.54 43.57 -0.54
N SER A 11 15.94 43.02 0.51
CA SER A 11 15.93 41.57 0.70
C SER A 11 15.10 40.94 -0.41
N ALA A 12 15.68 39.96 -1.11
CA ALA A 12 14.95 39.10 -2.02
C ALA A 12 13.91 38.31 -1.24
N GLY A 13 12.64 38.71 -1.35
CA GLY A 13 11.52 37.94 -0.85
C GLY A 13 11.35 36.69 -1.69
N THR A 14 11.60 35.53 -1.10
CA THR A 14 11.19 34.22 -1.60
C THR A 14 9.67 34.19 -1.73
N VAL A 15 9.19 33.73 -2.89
CA VAL A 15 7.77 33.49 -3.16
C VAL A 15 7.31 32.36 -2.24
N GLY A 16 6.63 32.70 -1.15
CA GLY A 16 5.96 31.79 -0.24
C GLY A 16 4.51 32.23 -0.07
N CYS A 17 3.60 31.25 -0.11
CA CYS A 17 2.17 31.43 0.06
C CYS A 17 1.85 32.06 1.42
N LEU A 18 1.69 33.37 1.49
CA LEU A 18 1.16 34.05 2.67
C LEU A 18 0.00 34.93 2.25
N GLY A 19 -1.19 34.54 2.72
CA GLY A 19 -2.43 35.29 2.60
C GLY A 19 -2.27 36.70 3.17
N ASN A 20 -2.63 37.66 2.35
CA ASN A 20 -2.75 39.06 2.67
C ASN A 20 -4.16 39.34 3.21
N ASP A 21 -4.39 39.09 4.51
CA ASP A 21 -5.58 39.59 5.19
C ASP A 21 -5.26 40.04 6.62
N LYS A 22 -5.06 41.35 6.81
CA LYS A 22 -5.62 42.16 7.92
C LYS A 22 -5.47 43.66 7.61
N GLY A 23 -6.45 44.21 6.89
CA GLY A 23 -6.70 45.65 6.82
C GLY A 23 -8.09 45.96 7.37
N ALA A 24 -8.19 46.19 8.67
CA ALA A 24 -9.39 46.76 9.27
C ALA A 24 -9.46 48.26 8.92
N GLY A 25 -10.55 48.70 8.31
CA GLY A 25 -11.01 50.10 8.39
C GLY A 25 -11.26 50.79 7.05
N GLY A 26 -12.54 51.04 6.77
CA GLY A 26 -12.98 52.33 6.22
C GLY A 26 -13.20 52.44 4.71
N GLY A 27 -14.46 52.21 4.28
CA GLY A 27 -15.25 53.06 3.38
C GLY A 27 -14.70 53.52 2.02
N GLY A 28 -15.45 53.25 0.96
CA GLY A 28 -15.38 54.05 -0.27
C GLY A 28 -15.65 53.25 -1.55
N ALA A 29 -16.68 53.63 -2.28
CA ALA A 29 -17.14 52.98 -3.50
C ALA A 29 -16.24 53.23 -4.72
N GLY A 30 -16.25 52.28 -5.66
CA GLY A 30 -16.13 52.55 -7.10
C GLY A 30 -14.75 52.35 -7.73
N GLY A 31 -14.72 51.51 -8.77
CA GLY A 31 -13.75 51.63 -9.87
C GLY A 31 -12.73 50.49 -9.97
N ILE A 32 -13.04 49.50 -10.81
CA ILE A 32 -12.04 48.63 -11.43
C ILE A 32 -11.49 49.33 -12.68
N SER A 33 -10.17 49.53 -12.78
CA SER A 33 -9.47 49.72 -14.07
C SER A 33 -7.95 49.46 -14.00
N TYR A 34 -7.58 48.27 -14.47
CA TYR A 34 -6.55 47.91 -15.45
C TYR A 34 -5.03 48.19 -15.31
N THR A 35 -4.31 47.08 -15.60
CA THR A 35 -3.03 46.89 -16.33
C THR A 35 -1.69 46.99 -15.59
N GLY A 36 -1.09 45.82 -15.37
CA GLY A 36 0.34 45.68 -15.15
C GLY A 36 0.85 44.30 -15.60
N GLY A 37 1.28 44.20 -16.86
CA GLY A 37 2.27 43.21 -17.32
C GLY A 37 1.76 41.84 -17.76
N VAL A 38 1.30 41.72 -19.01
CA VAL A 38 1.41 40.45 -19.75
C VAL A 38 2.33 40.69 -20.94
N THR A 39 3.57 40.20 -20.85
CA THR A 39 4.48 40.08 -21.99
C THR A 39 4.08 38.84 -22.79
N ALA A 40 4.07 39.00 -24.11
CA ALA A 40 3.42 38.14 -25.09
C ALA A 40 3.88 36.66 -25.13
N GLY A 41 2.92 35.78 -25.45
CA GLY A 41 3.12 34.35 -25.72
C GLY A 41 1.90 33.68 -26.36
N ALA A 42 1.49 34.16 -27.53
CA ALA A 42 0.70 33.50 -28.61
C ALA A 42 -0.54 32.60 -28.31
N ILE A 43 -1.71 33.19 -28.62
CA ILE A 43 -2.88 32.77 -29.45
C ILE A 43 -3.46 31.33 -29.39
N THR A 44 -4.80 31.24 -29.37
CA THR A 44 -5.56 30.57 -30.46
C THR A 44 -6.99 31.11 -30.63
N THR A 45 -7.46 30.98 -31.86
CA THR A 45 -8.62 31.55 -32.56
C THR A 45 -9.99 31.05 -32.09
N ASN A 46 -10.96 31.96 -31.92
CA ASN A 46 -12.43 31.84 -32.19
C ASN A 46 -13.29 32.75 -31.27
N ILE A 47 -13.09 34.07 -31.33
CA ILE A 47 -14.01 35.01 -30.68
C ILE A 47 -15.12 35.35 -31.67
N GLN A 48 -16.35 34.87 -31.42
CA GLN A 48 -17.54 35.45 -32.03
C GLN A 48 -17.94 36.73 -31.28
N THR A 49 -18.19 37.80 -32.02
CA THR A 49 -18.73 39.05 -31.49
C THR A 49 -20.26 39.04 -31.60
N GLY A 50 -20.95 39.01 -30.46
CA GLY A 50 -22.40 39.19 -30.39
C GLY A 50 -22.93 38.99 -28.97
N ASN A 51 -23.55 40.04 -28.42
CA ASN A 51 -24.38 40.02 -27.21
C ASN A 51 -23.62 39.88 -25.88
N GLY A 52 -22.63 40.74 -25.65
CA GLY A 52 -22.44 41.39 -24.34
C GLY A 52 -22.27 40.54 -23.07
N GLN A 53 -21.90 39.26 -23.17
CA GLN A 53 -21.50 38.46 -22.01
C GLN A 53 -20.22 37.69 -22.35
N VAL A 54 -19.09 38.16 -21.83
CA VAL A 54 -17.88 37.33 -21.75
C VAL A 54 -18.01 36.53 -20.46
N VAL A 55 -18.34 35.25 -20.58
CA VAL A 55 -18.20 34.31 -19.46
C VAL A 55 -16.73 33.90 -19.42
N LEU A 56 -15.98 34.42 -18.46
CA LEU A 56 -14.65 33.90 -18.13
C LEU A 56 -14.84 32.70 -17.20
N ASN A 57 -14.82 31.50 -17.77
CA ASN A 57 -14.62 30.29 -16.96
C ASN A 57 -13.16 30.24 -16.54
N TYR A 58 -12.87 30.78 -15.35
CA TYR A 58 -11.63 30.42 -14.66
C TYR A 58 -11.82 29.04 -14.04
N ASN A 59 -11.26 28.01 -14.68
CA ASN A 59 -10.91 26.81 -13.93
C ASN A 59 -9.73 27.18 -13.04
N VAL A 60 -10.02 27.62 -11.82
CA VAL A 60 -9.01 27.66 -10.77
C VAL A 60 -8.71 26.22 -10.40
N THR A 61 -7.80 25.59 -11.14
CA THR A 61 -7.08 24.42 -10.65
C THR A 61 -5.95 24.93 -9.76
N THR A 62 -6.28 25.51 -8.60
CA THR A 62 -5.36 25.39 -7.46
C THR A 62 -5.44 23.96 -6.99
N VAL A 63 -4.77 23.07 -7.74
CA VAL A 63 -4.39 21.79 -7.17
C VAL A 63 -3.21 22.14 -6.27
N CYS A 64 -3.46 22.24 -4.97
CA CYS A 64 -2.40 22.01 -4.00
C CYS A 64 -2.04 20.53 -4.17
N ASN A 65 -1.13 20.23 -5.09
CA ASN A 65 -0.50 18.93 -5.15
C ASN A 65 0.29 18.80 -3.85
N GLY A 66 -0.31 18.13 -2.86
CA GLY A 66 0.42 17.64 -1.72
C GLY A 66 1.61 16.79 -2.19
N PRO A 67 2.63 16.61 -1.34
CA PRO A 67 3.80 15.81 -1.69
C PRO A 67 3.43 14.39 -2.12
N THR A 68 4.20 13.86 -3.05
CA THR A 68 3.88 12.66 -3.82
C THR A 68 4.10 11.37 -3.02
N SER A 69 3.07 10.57 -2.76
CA SER A 69 3.24 9.26 -2.12
C SER A 69 3.31 8.12 -3.14
N ALA A 70 4.19 7.14 -2.95
CA ALA A 70 4.15 5.88 -3.69
C ALA A 70 3.71 4.75 -2.75
N PHE A 71 3.30 3.60 -3.29
CA PHE A 71 2.96 2.45 -2.45
C PHE A 71 3.45 1.12 -3.00
N THR A 72 3.75 0.22 -2.06
CA THR A 72 4.21 -1.14 -2.34
C THR A 72 3.34 -2.13 -1.58
N ILE A 73 2.86 -3.17 -2.27
CA ILE A 73 2.25 -4.34 -1.64
C ILE A 73 3.32 -5.42 -1.58
N THR A 74 3.59 -5.92 -0.37
CA THR A 74 4.58 -6.99 -0.17
C THR A 74 3.85 -8.30 0.12
N VAL A 75 4.17 -9.32 -0.67
CA VAL A 75 3.56 -10.64 -0.62
C VAL A 75 4.64 -11.69 -0.37
N ASN A 76 4.50 -12.50 0.68
CA ASN A 76 5.42 -13.61 0.93
C ASN A 76 4.79 -14.92 0.42
N PRO A 77 5.43 -15.65 -0.49
CA PRO A 77 5.07 -17.04 -0.69
C PRO A 77 5.49 -17.86 0.52
N THR A 78 4.59 -18.72 0.97
CA THR A 78 4.77 -19.72 2.01
C THR A 78 5.07 -21.05 1.34
N ALA A 79 6.19 -21.68 1.69
CA ALA A 79 6.51 -23.00 1.19
C ALA A 79 5.56 -24.04 1.81
N THR A 80 4.94 -24.86 0.98
CA THR A 80 4.07 -25.96 1.42
C THR A 80 4.46 -27.25 0.69
N VAL A 81 4.05 -28.40 1.20
CA VAL A 81 4.23 -29.70 0.53
C VAL A 81 2.88 -30.37 0.37
N ASN A 82 2.59 -30.89 -0.83
CA ASN A 82 1.37 -31.66 -1.06
C ASN A 82 1.41 -32.97 -0.26
N VAL A 83 0.24 -33.41 0.20
CA VAL A 83 0.12 -34.66 0.98
C VAL A 83 0.53 -35.86 0.12
N ILE A 84 1.30 -36.77 0.71
CA ILE A 84 1.73 -38.02 0.07
C ILE A 84 1.17 -39.19 0.88
N ALA A 85 0.59 -40.17 0.17
CA ALA A 85 0.04 -41.36 0.80
C ALA A 85 1.16 -42.25 1.40
N PRO A 86 0.94 -42.86 2.58
CA PRO A 86 1.90 -43.78 3.17
C PRO A 86 2.03 -45.05 2.32
N GLN A 87 3.20 -45.69 2.42
CA GLN A 87 3.47 -46.98 1.77
C GLN A 87 3.52 -48.08 2.82
N THR A 88 2.99 -49.26 2.49
CA THR A 88 3.10 -50.48 3.31
C THR A 88 3.72 -51.57 2.46
N LEU A 89 4.87 -52.08 2.89
CA LEU A 89 5.73 -52.95 2.07
C LEU A 89 6.32 -54.08 2.92
N CYS A 90 6.64 -55.20 2.27
CA CYS A 90 7.42 -56.28 2.88
C CYS A 90 8.92 -55.99 2.78
N ALA A 91 9.70 -56.52 3.73
CA ALA A 91 11.16 -56.46 3.66
C ALA A 91 11.67 -57.13 2.37
N GLY A 92 12.67 -56.51 1.73
CA GLY A 92 13.22 -56.93 0.43
C GLY A 92 12.46 -56.41 -0.79
N SER A 93 11.28 -55.78 -0.60
CA SER A 93 10.54 -55.15 -1.71
C SER A 93 11.05 -53.72 -1.99
N PRO A 94 11.06 -53.28 -3.26
CA PRO A 94 11.36 -51.89 -3.58
C PRO A 94 10.22 -50.95 -3.15
N THR A 95 10.56 -49.76 -2.68
CA THR A 95 9.61 -48.68 -2.43
C THR A 95 9.18 -48.01 -3.73
N THR A 96 8.01 -47.38 -3.74
CA THR A 96 7.70 -46.40 -4.79
C THR A 96 8.45 -45.10 -4.47
N ALA A 97 9.04 -44.47 -5.49
CA ALA A 97 9.71 -43.18 -5.30
C ALA A 97 8.74 -42.13 -4.76
N VAL A 98 9.21 -41.32 -3.81
CA VAL A 98 8.43 -40.21 -3.23
C VAL A 98 8.84 -38.92 -3.94
N ASN A 99 7.96 -38.45 -4.82
CA ASN A 99 8.14 -37.19 -5.54
C ASN A 99 7.41 -36.09 -4.79
N PHE A 100 8.14 -35.26 -4.04
CA PHE A 100 7.57 -34.10 -3.37
C PHE A 100 7.16 -33.06 -4.41
N THR A 101 5.97 -32.51 -4.23
CA THR A 101 5.46 -31.41 -5.04
C THR A 101 4.96 -30.31 -4.12
N SER A 102 5.06 -29.07 -4.60
CA SER A 102 4.53 -27.90 -3.92
C SER A 102 3.72 -27.09 -4.92
N PRO A 103 2.58 -26.51 -4.49
CA PRO A 103 1.95 -25.45 -5.27
C PRO A 103 2.75 -24.14 -5.24
N THR A 104 3.73 -24.01 -4.33
CA THR A 104 4.68 -22.90 -4.27
C THR A 104 5.88 -23.21 -5.20
N PRO A 105 6.19 -22.36 -6.19
CA PRO A 105 7.32 -22.59 -7.09
C PRO A 105 8.68 -22.58 -6.36
N ASN A 106 9.67 -23.29 -6.91
CA ASN A 106 11.08 -23.29 -6.46
C ASN A 106 11.30 -23.69 -4.99
N VAL A 107 10.43 -24.57 -4.46
CA VAL A 107 10.59 -25.13 -3.12
C VAL A 107 11.65 -26.23 -3.12
N VAL A 108 12.57 -26.15 -2.16
CA VAL A 108 13.48 -27.22 -1.76
C VAL A 108 12.88 -27.97 -0.59
N PHE A 109 12.80 -29.29 -0.69
CA PHE A 109 12.29 -30.14 0.39
C PHE A 109 13.46 -30.68 1.20
N ASN A 110 13.56 -30.32 2.47
CA ASN A 110 14.39 -31.03 3.42
C ASN A 110 13.51 -32.01 4.17
N TRP A 111 13.99 -33.20 4.44
CA TRP A 111 13.20 -34.18 5.18
C TRP A 111 14.05 -34.94 6.19
N THR A 112 13.40 -35.39 7.25
CA THR A 112 13.97 -36.26 8.29
C THR A 112 13.17 -37.55 8.38
N ASN A 113 13.85 -38.65 8.71
CA ASN A 113 13.29 -39.97 8.90
C ASN A 113 13.59 -40.41 10.33
N ASN A 114 12.56 -40.67 11.12
CA ASN A 114 12.73 -41.12 12.50
C ASN A 114 13.16 -42.60 12.63
N THR A 115 13.13 -43.39 11.54
CA THR A 115 13.43 -44.82 11.56
C THR A 115 14.32 -45.22 10.37
N PRO A 116 15.64 -44.97 10.42
CA PRO A 116 16.55 -45.32 9.32
C PRO A 116 16.68 -46.82 9.04
N ALA A 117 16.33 -47.66 10.01
CA ALA A 117 16.36 -49.13 9.90
C ALA A 117 15.48 -49.68 8.76
N ILE A 118 14.59 -48.87 8.17
CA ILE A 118 13.82 -49.23 6.98
C ILE A 118 14.67 -49.27 5.68
N GLY A 119 15.93 -48.85 5.72
CA GLY A 119 16.80 -48.76 4.54
C GLY A 119 16.83 -47.37 3.89
N LEU A 120 16.28 -46.34 4.55
CA LEU A 120 16.33 -44.94 4.12
C LEU A 120 17.19 -44.12 5.09
N ALA A 121 17.96 -43.17 4.56
CA ALA A 121 18.77 -42.26 5.38
C ALA A 121 17.94 -41.51 6.45
N ALA A 122 18.59 -41.10 7.53
CA ALA A 122 17.94 -40.35 8.63
C ALA A 122 17.50 -38.94 8.24
N ALA A 123 18.10 -38.37 7.19
CA ALA A 123 17.71 -37.10 6.61
C ALA A 123 18.16 -37.03 5.16
N GLY A 124 17.56 -36.11 4.40
CA GLY A 124 17.97 -35.82 3.04
C GLY A 124 17.29 -34.57 2.48
N THR A 125 17.59 -34.30 1.22
CA THR A 125 17.06 -33.16 0.46
C THR A 125 16.48 -33.63 -0.86
N GLY A 126 15.47 -32.92 -1.36
CA GLY A 126 14.76 -33.27 -2.58
C GLY A 126 13.90 -34.52 -2.46
N ASN A 127 13.56 -35.11 -3.61
CA ASN A 127 12.74 -36.32 -3.71
C ASN A 127 13.47 -37.54 -3.12
N ILE A 128 12.71 -38.56 -2.70
CA ILE A 128 13.26 -39.82 -2.21
C ILE A 128 13.18 -40.84 -3.35
N PRO A 129 14.33 -41.28 -3.92
CA PRO A 129 14.35 -42.36 -4.89
C PRO A 129 13.79 -43.67 -4.32
N SER A 130 13.41 -44.60 -5.20
CA SER A 130 13.09 -45.97 -4.77
C SER A 130 14.29 -46.61 -4.07
N PHE A 131 14.04 -47.31 -2.97
CA PHE A 131 15.03 -48.07 -2.21
C PHE A 131 14.44 -49.42 -1.80
N ILE A 132 15.29 -50.37 -1.41
CA ILE A 132 14.83 -51.67 -0.92
C ILE A 132 14.44 -51.54 0.55
N ALA A 133 13.19 -51.82 0.88
CA ALA A 133 12.69 -51.78 2.25
C ALA A 133 13.39 -52.84 3.11
N GLN A 134 13.86 -52.44 4.28
CA GLN A 134 14.52 -53.30 5.25
C GLN A 134 13.70 -53.43 6.52
N ASN A 135 13.77 -54.61 7.13
CA ASN A 135 13.33 -54.85 8.48
C ASN A 135 14.20 -55.98 9.06
N PRO A 136 15.27 -55.66 9.79
CA PRO A 136 16.19 -56.68 10.31
C PRO A 136 15.58 -57.48 11.48
N GLY A 137 14.44 -57.03 12.03
CA GLY A 137 13.74 -57.69 13.12
C GLY A 137 12.47 -58.41 12.65
N ASN A 138 11.77 -59.00 13.62
CA ASN A 138 10.53 -59.74 13.40
C ASN A 138 9.26 -58.91 13.74
N THR A 139 9.43 -57.64 14.11
CA THR A 139 8.34 -56.72 14.42
C THR A 139 8.20 -55.68 13.30
N PRO A 140 6.97 -55.26 12.92
CA PRO A 140 6.79 -54.21 11.93
C PRO A 140 7.47 -52.89 12.35
N LEU A 141 8.18 -52.25 11.41
CA LEU A 141 8.73 -50.90 11.59
C LEU A 141 7.78 -49.86 10.98
N VAL A 142 7.62 -48.72 11.66
CA VAL A 142 6.84 -47.57 11.16
C VAL A 142 7.76 -46.36 11.12
N ALA A 143 8.06 -45.88 9.92
CA ALA A 143 8.82 -44.67 9.72
C ALA A 143 7.89 -43.48 9.46
N THR A 144 8.14 -42.37 10.14
CA THR A 144 7.53 -41.07 9.84
C THR A 144 8.57 -40.19 9.16
N ILE A 145 8.28 -39.77 7.93
CA ILE A 145 9.10 -38.83 7.18
C ILE A 145 8.51 -37.43 7.38
N THR A 146 9.25 -36.57 8.09
CA THR A 146 8.85 -35.18 8.31
C THR A 146 9.50 -34.32 7.23
N VAL A 147 8.70 -33.65 6.42
CA VAL A 147 9.17 -32.81 5.32
C VAL A 147 9.03 -31.35 5.69
N THR A 148 10.14 -30.63 5.65
CA THR A 148 10.22 -29.19 5.80
C THR A 148 10.46 -28.60 4.40
N PRO A 149 9.46 -27.98 3.76
CA PRO A 149 9.66 -27.23 2.54
C PRO A 149 10.32 -25.87 2.85
N LEU A 150 11.34 -25.48 2.09
CA LEU A 150 12.05 -24.20 2.20
C LEU A 150 12.17 -23.52 0.83
N VAL A 151 12.23 -22.20 0.84
CA VAL A 151 12.69 -21.41 -0.30
C VAL A 151 14.13 -20.97 -0.03
N PRO A 152 15.15 -21.42 -0.80
CA PRO A 152 16.55 -21.07 -0.56
C PRO A 152 16.84 -19.57 -0.72
N VAL A 153 17.67 -18.99 0.16
CA VAL A 153 18.07 -17.58 0.12
C VAL A 153 19.48 -17.43 -0.43
N GLY A 154 19.70 -16.71 -1.55
CA GLY A 154 21.07 -16.37 -2.01
C GLY A 154 21.32 -16.20 -3.52
N GLY A 155 20.37 -16.54 -4.39
CA GLY A 155 20.22 -15.91 -5.71
C GLY A 155 18.97 -15.04 -5.68
N SER A 156 18.74 -14.17 -6.65
CA SER A 156 17.42 -13.55 -6.83
C SER A 156 16.31 -14.57 -6.56
N ILE A 157 15.54 -14.39 -5.50
CA ILE A 157 14.50 -15.35 -5.12
C ILE A 157 13.29 -15.07 -6.01
N PRO A 158 12.76 -16.04 -6.74
CA PRO A 158 11.32 -16.17 -6.86
C PRO A 158 10.82 -16.71 -5.51
N GLY A 159 10.56 -15.80 -4.55
CA GLY A 159 9.98 -16.17 -3.25
C GLY A 159 10.59 -15.64 -1.94
N GLY A 160 11.36 -14.56 -1.99
CA GLY A 160 11.36 -13.61 -0.88
C GLY A 160 10.02 -12.88 -0.84
N PRO A 161 9.83 -11.90 0.06
CA PRO A 161 8.75 -10.94 -0.09
C PRO A 161 8.75 -10.34 -1.50
N VAL A 162 7.83 -10.79 -2.34
CA VAL A 162 7.63 -10.24 -3.68
C VAL A 162 6.87 -8.94 -3.47
N SER A 163 7.55 -7.84 -3.77
CA SER A 163 6.98 -6.51 -3.67
C SER A 163 6.50 -6.08 -5.04
N PHE A 164 5.22 -5.76 -5.14
CA PHE A 164 4.66 -5.08 -6.29
C PHE A 164 4.49 -3.62 -5.91
N THR A 165 5.04 -2.72 -6.72
CA THR A 165 5.10 -1.30 -6.42
C THR A 165 4.43 -0.53 -7.54
N ASN A 166 3.58 0.43 -7.18
CA ASN A 166 3.29 1.54 -8.07
C ASN A 166 4.22 2.68 -7.69
N THR A 167 5.11 3.05 -8.60
CA THR A 167 6.02 4.18 -8.43
C THR A 167 5.38 5.51 -8.82
N ALA A 168 4.21 5.49 -9.45
CA ALA A 168 3.46 6.71 -9.73
C ALA A 168 3.04 7.39 -8.44
N SER A 169 3.21 8.70 -8.40
CA SER A 169 2.81 9.54 -7.28
C SER A 169 1.30 9.52 -7.09
N ILE A 170 0.88 9.41 -5.84
CA ILE A 170 -0.47 9.67 -5.35
C ILE A 170 -0.44 11.04 -4.68
N ALA A 171 -1.08 12.02 -5.29
CA ALA A 171 -1.27 13.35 -4.73
C ALA A 171 -2.54 13.33 -3.88
N ILE A 172 -2.38 13.60 -2.58
CA ILE A 172 -3.51 13.77 -1.66
C ILE A 172 -3.88 15.26 -1.68
N PRO A 173 -5.17 15.62 -1.85
CA PRO A 173 -5.58 17.02 -1.91
C PRO A 173 -5.33 17.70 -0.55
N GLY A 174 -4.66 18.84 -0.57
CA GLY A 174 -4.30 19.56 0.65
C GLY A 174 -5.35 20.53 1.20
N THR A 175 -6.37 20.92 0.43
CA THR A 175 -7.45 21.83 0.89
C THR A 175 -8.72 21.69 0.02
N GLY A 176 -9.91 21.97 0.57
CA GLY A 176 -10.89 22.81 -0.15
C GLY A 176 -11.80 22.24 -1.27
N THR A 177 -12.27 20.99 -1.23
CA THR A 177 -13.45 20.65 -2.08
C THR A 177 -14.80 20.99 -1.43
N GLY A 178 -14.83 21.42 -0.16
CA GLY A 178 -16.07 21.74 0.55
C GLY A 178 -17.05 20.56 0.64
N SER A 179 -16.55 19.35 0.40
CA SER A 179 -17.36 18.16 0.24
C SER A 179 -17.49 17.49 1.60
N GLY A 180 -18.70 17.42 2.15
CA GLY A 180 -19.03 16.50 3.24
C GLY A 180 -18.87 15.01 2.86
N THR A 181 -18.17 14.70 1.76
CA THR A 181 -17.98 13.35 1.19
C THR A 181 -16.52 12.92 0.99
N GLY A 182 -15.54 13.68 1.53
CA GLY A 182 -14.11 13.37 1.37
C GLY A 182 -13.56 13.68 -0.03
N SER A 183 -12.27 13.99 -0.12
CA SER A 183 -11.57 14.35 -1.36
C SER A 183 -10.70 13.19 -1.84
N ALA A 184 -11.00 12.66 -3.02
CA ALA A 184 -10.20 11.61 -3.65
C ALA A 184 -8.78 12.09 -3.98
N ALA A 185 -7.79 11.24 -3.74
CA ALA A 185 -6.44 11.46 -4.24
C ALA A 185 -6.37 11.39 -5.79
N ASN A 186 -5.20 11.68 -6.35
CA ASN A 186 -4.93 11.49 -7.77
C ASN A 186 -3.59 10.76 -7.97
N PRO A 187 -3.56 9.56 -8.57
CA PRO A 187 -4.69 8.82 -9.13
C PRO A 187 -5.58 8.16 -8.06
N TYR A 188 -6.84 7.90 -8.44
CA TYR A 188 -7.82 7.24 -7.59
C TYR A 188 -8.78 6.35 -8.42
N PRO A 189 -8.61 5.01 -8.38
CA PRO A 189 -7.58 4.28 -7.63
C PRO A 189 -6.18 4.44 -8.20
N SER A 190 -5.19 4.21 -7.35
CA SER A 190 -3.83 3.91 -7.75
C SER A 190 -3.69 2.39 -7.91
N ASN A 191 -3.44 1.93 -9.15
CA ASN A 191 -3.47 0.51 -9.49
C ASN A 191 -2.08 -0.11 -9.56
N ILE A 192 -1.98 -1.37 -9.13
CA ILE A 192 -0.84 -2.25 -9.36
C ILE A 192 -1.35 -3.49 -10.11
N SER A 193 -0.66 -3.87 -11.17
CA SER A 193 -0.91 -5.15 -11.85
C SER A 193 -0.01 -6.23 -11.26
N VAL A 194 -0.60 -7.24 -10.63
CA VAL A 194 0.10 -8.37 -10.01
C VAL A 194 -0.05 -9.60 -10.89
N SER A 195 1.06 -10.27 -11.18
CA SER A 195 1.08 -11.52 -11.97
C SER A 195 2.21 -12.44 -11.51
N GLY A 196 2.06 -13.75 -11.76
CA GLY A 196 3.09 -14.76 -11.45
C GLY A 196 3.06 -15.29 -10.01
N LEU A 197 2.06 -14.92 -9.21
CA LEU A 197 1.85 -15.49 -7.89
C LEU A 197 1.16 -16.87 -7.97
N PRO A 198 1.53 -17.85 -7.14
CA PRO A 198 0.81 -19.12 -7.08
C PRO A 198 -0.60 -18.94 -6.51
N THR A 199 -1.49 -19.91 -6.76
CA THR A 199 -2.88 -19.88 -6.29
C THR A 199 -3.05 -20.31 -4.83
N THR A 200 -2.01 -20.84 -4.20
CA THR A 200 -1.99 -21.22 -2.78
C THR A 200 -0.62 -20.96 -2.18
N GLY A 201 -0.54 -20.90 -0.84
CA GLY A 201 0.72 -20.61 -0.16
C GLY A 201 1.19 -19.19 -0.44
N VAL A 202 0.26 -18.24 -0.58
CA VAL A 202 0.56 -16.81 -0.72
C VAL A 202 -0.03 -16.10 0.48
N SER A 203 0.76 -15.22 1.09
CA SER A 203 0.30 -14.35 2.17
C SER A 203 0.56 -12.90 1.84
N VAL A 204 -0.49 -12.09 1.83
CA VAL A 204 -0.39 -10.63 1.79
C VAL A 204 0.04 -10.16 3.17
N GLN A 205 1.23 -9.58 3.27
CA GLN A 205 1.84 -9.27 4.57
C GLN A 205 1.69 -7.82 4.97
N SER A 206 1.77 -6.90 4.01
CA SER A 206 1.76 -5.48 4.31
C SER A 206 1.47 -4.61 3.09
N VAL A 207 1.00 -3.40 3.38
CA VAL A 207 1.04 -2.25 2.46
C VAL A 207 2.06 -1.26 3.00
N THR A 208 2.96 -0.80 2.15
CA THR A 208 3.92 0.26 2.47
C THR A 208 3.52 1.51 1.71
N LEU A 209 3.34 2.62 2.43
CA LEU A 209 3.15 3.96 1.88
C LEU A 209 4.46 4.72 2.06
N THR A 210 5.09 5.13 0.96
CA THR A 210 6.35 5.88 0.99
C THR A 210 6.10 7.33 0.67
N ASN A 211 6.86 8.21 1.31
CA ASN A 211 6.70 9.67 1.19
C ASN A 211 5.25 10.10 1.44
N ILE A 212 4.60 9.48 2.44
CA ILE A 212 3.29 9.94 2.89
C ILE A 212 3.49 11.22 3.69
N GLN A 213 2.81 12.27 3.26
CA GLN A 213 2.73 13.50 4.02
C GLN A 213 1.34 14.09 3.86
N HIS A 214 0.83 14.60 4.97
CA HIS A 214 -0.41 15.34 5.10
C HIS A 214 -0.31 16.06 6.43
N THR A 215 -0.86 17.26 6.53
CA THR A 215 -0.83 18.03 7.78
C THR A 215 -1.67 17.42 8.90
N TRP A 216 -2.67 16.60 8.56
CA TRP A 216 -3.57 15.92 9.50
C TRP A 216 -3.66 14.44 9.15
N SER A 217 -3.01 13.56 9.92
CA SER A 217 -2.97 12.13 9.62
C SER A 217 -4.34 11.45 9.81
N ASP A 218 -5.18 12.02 10.67
CA ASP A 218 -6.55 11.56 10.91
C ASP A 218 -7.43 11.62 9.66
N ASP A 219 -7.18 12.61 8.80
CA ASP A 219 -7.98 12.81 7.60
C ASP A 219 -7.60 11.84 6.49
N ILE A 220 -6.47 11.17 6.60
CA ILE A 220 -6.09 10.17 5.62
C ILE A 220 -6.85 8.87 5.88
N GLY A 221 -7.52 8.39 4.85
CA GLY A 221 -7.87 6.98 4.79
C GLY A 221 -7.45 6.29 3.50
N VAL A 222 -7.18 5.01 3.69
CA VAL A 222 -6.63 4.09 2.72
C VAL A 222 -7.53 2.87 2.64
N LEU A 223 -8.04 2.58 1.46
CA LEU A 223 -8.79 1.37 1.13
C LEU A 223 -7.98 0.57 0.11
N LEU A 224 -7.66 -0.67 0.45
CA LEU A 224 -7.05 -1.64 -0.45
C LEU A 224 -8.12 -2.59 -0.98
N VAL A 225 -8.17 -2.72 -2.31
CA VAL A 225 -9.05 -3.66 -3.00
C VAL A 225 -8.22 -4.70 -3.74
N GLY A 226 -8.46 -5.97 -3.42
CA GLY A 226 -7.79 -7.11 -4.04
C GLY A 226 -8.49 -7.54 -5.35
N PRO A 227 -7.81 -8.33 -6.19
CA PRO A 227 -8.32 -8.75 -7.50
C PRO A 227 -9.53 -9.69 -7.42
N GLY A 228 -9.80 -10.31 -6.26
CA GLY A 228 -11.03 -11.04 -6.00
C GLY A 228 -12.18 -10.17 -5.46
N GLY A 229 -12.02 -8.85 -5.40
CA GLY A 229 -13.01 -7.91 -4.89
C GLY A 229 -13.05 -7.77 -3.37
N GLN A 230 -12.04 -8.32 -2.66
CA GLN A 230 -11.89 -8.11 -1.22
C GLN A 230 -11.58 -6.64 -0.94
N LYS A 231 -12.16 -6.08 0.11
CA LYS A 231 -12.07 -4.64 0.42
C LYS A 231 -11.66 -4.44 1.88
N PHE A 232 -10.44 -3.96 2.11
CA PHE A 232 -9.89 -3.73 3.44
C PHE A 232 -9.53 -2.26 3.64
N VAL A 233 -9.90 -1.67 4.76
CA VAL A 233 -9.52 -0.31 5.15
C VAL A 233 -8.41 -0.39 6.20
N PRO A 234 -7.13 -0.57 5.81
CA PRO A 234 -6.05 -0.73 6.77
C PRO A 234 -5.71 0.54 7.55
N MET A 235 -6.12 1.71 7.07
CA MET A 235 -5.90 2.99 7.74
C MET A 235 -7.06 3.93 7.45
N ALA A 236 -7.66 4.52 8.48
CA ALA A 236 -8.63 5.62 8.35
C ALA A 236 -8.84 6.26 9.73
N ARG A 237 -8.93 7.58 9.82
CA ARG A 237 -9.24 8.26 11.10
C ARG A 237 -8.33 7.80 12.23
N VAL A 238 -7.01 7.84 11.97
CA VAL A 238 -6.00 7.46 12.94
C VAL A 238 -4.83 8.44 12.89
N GLY A 239 -4.32 8.80 14.06
CA GLY A 239 -3.37 9.90 14.21
C GLY A 239 -4.03 11.09 14.89
N GLY A 240 -3.94 12.24 14.23
CA GLY A 240 -4.54 13.50 14.66
C GLY A 240 -3.96 14.68 13.88
N SER A 241 -3.98 15.86 14.48
CA SER A 241 -3.59 17.12 13.84
C SER A 241 -2.09 17.30 13.61
N GLY A 242 -1.27 16.29 13.91
CA GLY A 242 0.19 16.34 13.77
C GLY A 242 0.69 15.88 12.41
N GLY A 243 -0.17 15.26 11.59
CA GLY A 243 0.22 14.79 10.27
C GLY A 243 1.18 13.60 10.31
N PHE A 244 2.10 13.57 9.35
CA PHE A 244 3.22 12.61 9.27
C PHE A 244 4.55 13.35 9.28
N ASP A 245 5.61 12.68 9.73
CA ASP A 245 6.97 13.20 9.58
C ASP A 245 7.30 13.44 8.09
N ALA A 246 8.19 14.40 7.83
CA ALA A 246 8.64 14.71 6.47
C ALA A 246 9.16 13.44 5.77
N SER A 247 8.62 13.14 4.59
CA SER A 247 8.93 11.94 3.81
C SER A 247 8.70 10.61 4.55
N ALA A 248 7.69 10.55 5.44
CA ALA A 248 7.43 9.35 6.21
C ALA A 248 7.22 8.11 5.32
N THR A 249 7.75 6.97 5.80
CA THR A 249 7.45 5.65 5.25
C THR A 249 6.68 4.85 6.29
N VAL A 250 5.41 4.58 5.99
CA VAL A 250 4.49 3.86 6.86
C VAL A 250 4.25 2.46 6.30
N ILE A 251 4.63 1.43 7.05
CA ILE A 251 4.38 0.03 6.71
C ILE A 251 3.22 -0.47 7.56
N LEU A 252 2.06 -0.70 6.95
CA LEU A 252 0.90 -1.30 7.59
C LEU A 252 1.06 -2.82 7.53
N ARG A 253 1.23 -3.48 8.69
CA ARG A 253 1.48 -4.92 8.81
C ARG A 253 0.78 -5.50 10.04
N ASP A 254 0.09 -6.62 9.83
CA ASP A 254 -0.56 -7.38 10.91
C ASP A 254 0.39 -7.69 12.07
N GLY A 255 -0.11 -7.62 13.30
CA GLY A 255 0.66 -7.95 14.52
C GLY A 255 1.69 -6.90 14.97
N SER A 256 1.79 -5.77 14.27
CA SER A 256 2.65 -4.65 14.66
C SER A 256 1.98 -3.77 15.73
N PRO A 257 2.69 -2.84 16.38
CA PRO A 257 2.07 -1.88 17.30
C PRO A 257 1.03 -0.99 16.59
N ALA A 258 -0.04 -0.61 17.27
CA ALA A 258 -1.06 0.29 16.72
C ALA A 258 -0.45 1.63 16.28
N MET A 259 -1.06 2.29 15.29
CA MET A 259 -0.62 3.63 14.89
C MET A 259 -0.79 4.62 16.06
N PRO A 260 0.17 5.55 16.26
CA PRO A 260 0.05 6.60 17.26
C PRO A 260 -1.20 7.46 17.04
N THR A 261 -1.79 7.94 18.13
CA THR A 261 -2.89 8.91 18.11
C THR A 261 -2.48 10.19 18.83
N GLY A 262 -3.03 11.34 18.44
CA GLY A 262 -2.81 12.63 19.11
C GLY A 262 -2.27 13.71 18.18
N THR A 263 -1.65 14.75 18.76
CA THR A 263 -1.24 15.96 18.02
C THR A 263 0.19 15.90 17.46
N ALA A 264 0.94 14.83 17.76
CA ALA A 264 2.29 14.65 17.22
C ALA A 264 2.24 14.03 15.82
N ALA A 265 3.22 14.37 14.98
CA ALA A 265 3.41 13.75 13.68
C ALA A 265 3.67 12.25 13.82
N ILE A 266 3.13 11.46 12.88
CA ILE A 266 3.36 10.02 12.81
C ILE A 266 4.74 9.76 12.16
N PRO A 267 5.67 9.10 12.85
CA PRO A 267 6.99 8.80 12.29
C PRO A 267 6.96 7.71 11.22
N SER A 268 8.08 7.60 10.50
CA SER A 268 8.34 6.40 9.69
C SER A 268 8.40 5.17 10.59
N GLY A 269 7.75 4.09 10.19
CA GLY A 269 7.66 2.90 11.02
C GLY A 269 6.78 1.81 10.46
N THR A 270 6.72 0.70 11.21
CA THR A 270 5.78 -0.40 10.94
C THR A 270 4.69 -0.39 12.00
N TYR A 271 3.44 -0.33 11.55
CA TYR A 271 2.27 -0.20 12.41
C TYR A 271 1.20 -1.22 12.03
N ALA A 272 0.36 -1.62 12.99
CA ALA A 272 -0.80 -2.44 12.70
C ALA A 272 -1.83 -1.63 11.91
N PRO A 273 -2.59 -2.28 11.02
CA PRO A 273 -3.79 -1.69 10.47
C PRO A 273 -4.67 -1.11 11.59
N THR A 274 -5.03 0.17 11.50
CA THR A 274 -5.77 0.87 12.54
C THR A 274 -6.80 1.78 11.89
N ALA A 275 -8.08 1.65 12.26
CA ALA A 275 -9.16 2.45 11.68
C ALA A 275 -10.16 2.95 12.73
N GLY A 276 -10.20 4.27 12.94
CA GLY A 276 -10.88 4.93 14.07
C GLY A 276 -12.40 5.08 13.99
N ALA A 277 -13.05 4.96 12.83
CA ALA A 277 -14.52 4.84 12.76
C ALA A 277 -15.04 4.20 11.46
N ALA A 278 -16.19 3.52 11.58
CA ALA A 278 -17.05 3.13 10.46
C ALA A 278 -17.78 4.38 9.89
N GLY A 279 -17.05 5.20 9.14
CA GLY A 279 -17.57 6.43 8.52
C GLY A 279 -16.63 7.06 7.50
N ALA A 280 -15.59 6.33 7.11
CA ALA A 280 -14.75 6.67 5.97
C ALA A 280 -15.61 6.77 4.71
N ILE A 281 -15.57 7.92 4.04
CA ILE A 281 -16.33 8.15 2.82
C ILE A 281 -15.40 7.85 1.64
N TRP A 282 -15.89 7.02 0.72
CA TRP A 282 -15.14 6.59 -0.45
C TRP A 282 -15.87 7.07 -1.69
N PRO A 283 -15.47 8.22 -2.28
CA PRO A 283 -16.10 8.73 -3.49
C PRO A 283 -15.96 7.74 -4.66
N ALA A 284 -16.82 7.86 -5.66
CA ALA A 284 -16.65 7.10 -6.89
C ALA A 284 -15.27 7.42 -7.52
N PRO A 285 -14.58 6.43 -8.11
CA PRO A 285 -15.06 5.10 -8.48
C PRO A 285 -14.76 4.01 -7.44
N ALA A 286 -14.51 4.34 -6.16
CA ALA A 286 -14.32 3.30 -5.15
C ALA A 286 -15.53 2.36 -5.07
N PRO A 287 -15.31 1.04 -4.92
CA PRO A 287 -16.40 0.08 -4.89
C PRO A 287 -17.23 0.26 -3.63
N ALA A 288 -18.56 0.14 -3.73
CA ALA A 288 -19.45 0.31 -2.59
C ALA A 288 -19.15 -0.65 -1.42
N ALA A 289 -19.56 -0.26 -0.21
CA ALA A 289 -19.52 -1.06 1.00
C ALA A 289 -20.26 -2.43 0.84
N PRO A 290 -20.04 -3.45 1.70
CA PRO A 290 -19.29 -3.41 2.96
C PRO A 290 -17.77 -3.39 2.78
N TYR A 291 -17.09 -2.77 3.74
CA TYR A 291 -15.64 -2.79 3.89
C TYR A 291 -15.26 -3.50 5.18
N SER A 292 -14.13 -4.21 5.15
CA SER A 292 -13.54 -4.81 6.34
C SER A 292 -12.69 -3.78 7.08
N TYR A 293 -12.89 -3.65 8.39
CA TYR A 293 -12.14 -2.72 9.25
C TYR A 293 -11.30 -3.46 10.28
N PRO A 294 -10.06 -3.00 10.54
CA PRO A 294 -9.25 -3.49 11.64
C PRO A 294 -9.69 -2.87 12.98
N ALA A 295 -8.95 -3.18 14.04
CA ALA A 295 -9.14 -2.53 15.34
C ALA A 295 -9.02 -0.99 15.21
N PRO A 296 -9.69 -0.22 16.08
CA PRO A 296 -10.57 -0.67 17.17
C PRO A 296 -11.99 -1.07 16.73
N ASN A 297 -12.41 -0.81 15.49
CA ASN A 297 -13.81 -0.97 15.06
C ASN A 297 -14.14 -2.31 14.40
N GLY A 298 -13.14 -3.17 14.19
CA GLY A 298 -13.32 -4.52 13.68
C GLY A 298 -12.12 -5.41 14.00
N SER A 299 -12.09 -6.58 13.39
CA SER A 299 -11.07 -7.61 13.58
C SER A 299 -10.36 -8.00 12.29
N ALA A 300 -10.56 -7.23 11.22
CA ALA A 300 -9.96 -7.53 9.93
C ALA A 300 -8.44 -7.28 9.95
N THR A 301 -7.73 -8.14 9.24
CA THR A 301 -6.29 -8.13 9.05
C THR A 301 -5.99 -8.36 7.57
N PHE A 302 -4.75 -8.12 7.11
CA PHE A 302 -4.37 -8.50 5.75
C PHE A 302 -4.56 -10.01 5.55
N ALA A 303 -4.17 -10.80 6.55
CA ALA A 303 -4.27 -12.25 6.50
C ALA A 303 -5.73 -12.74 6.34
N ASN A 304 -6.65 -12.29 7.19
CA ASN A 304 -8.03 -12.77 7.14
C ASN A 304 -8.89 -12.11 6.04
N THR A 305 -8.41 -11.02 5.43
CA THR A 305 -9.13 -10.37 4.33
C THR A 305 -8.69 -10.90 2.97
N PHE A 306 -7.38 -11.02 2.73
CA PHE A 306 -6.85 -11.34 1.41
C PHE A 306 -6.35 -12.78 1.25
N ASN A 307 -5.97 -13.46 2.33
CA ASN A 307 -5.48 -14.85 2.24
C ASN A 307 -6.61 -15.88 2.31
N THR A 308 -7.86 -15.45 2.11
CA THR A 308 -9.05 -16.30 2.09
C THR A 308 -9.38 -16.82 0.69
N THR A 309 -8.72 -16.32 -0.35
CA THR A 309 -8.97 -16.72 -1.75
C THR A 309 -7.68 -17.14 -2.43
N SER A 310 -7.80 -17.93 -3.51
CA SER A 310 -6.68 -18.32 -4.36
C SER A 310 -6.32 -17.30 -5.45
N ASN A 311 -7.06 -16.17 -5.53
CA ASN A 311 -6.91 -15.18 -6.57
C ASN A 311 -6.09 -13.98 -6.10
N TYR A 312 -4.76 -14.07 -6.25
CA TYR A 312 -3.82 -13.00 -5.90
C TYR A 312 -3.31 -12.23 -7.13
N ASN A 313 -3.51 -12.77 -8.33
CA ASN A 313 -3.11 -12.18 -9.60
C ASN A 313 -4.24 -11.32 -10.18
N GLY A 314 -3.89 -10.16 -10.72
CA GLY A 314 -4.84 -9.19 -11.26
C GLY A 314 -4.55 -7.79 -10.74
N THR A 315 -5.55 -6.91 -10.90
CA THR A 315 -5.43 -5.52 -10.46
C THR A 315 -5.67 -5.43 -8.96
N TRP A 316 -4.68 -4.91 -8.24
CA TRP A 316 -4.83 -4.39 -6.89
C TRP A 316 -5.02 -2.88 -6.97
N SER A 317 -6.01 -2.37 -6.27
CA SER A 317 -6.39 -0.95 -6.31
C SER A 317 -6.28 -0.33 -4.93
N LEU A 318 -5.44 0.70 -4.80
CA LEU A 318 -5.36 1.52 -3.60
C LEU A 318 -6.18 2.79 -3.81
N TYR A 319 -7.13 3.02 -2.92
CA TYR A 319 -7.92 4.24 -2.85
C TYR A 319 -7.44 5.04 -1.65
N VAL A 320 -6.98 6.26 -1.88
CA VAL A 320 -6.57 7.19 -0.82
C VAL A 320 -7.49 8.39 -0.88
N THR A 321 -8.01 8.81 0.27
CA THR A 321 -8.87 9.98 0.39
C THR A 321 -8.43 10.81 1.57
N ASP A 322 -8.59 12.11 1.43
CA ASP A 322 -8.73 13.03 2.54
C ASP A 322 -10.20 13.00 3.00
N MET A 323 -10.44 12.84 4.30
CA MET A 323 -11.74 12.56 4.92
C MET A 323 -12.35 13.77 5.64
N ALA A 324 -11.69 14.94 5.61
CA ALA A 324 -12.23 16.20 6.11
C ALA A 324 -12.24 17.26 4.99
N GLY A 325 -12.93 18.36 5.25
CA GLY A 325 -12.97 19.49 4.32
C GLY A 325 -12.73 20.78 5.08
N GLY A 326 -11.70 21.53 4.68
CA GLY A 326 -11.47 22.90 5.18
C GLY A 326 -10.07 23.18 5.74
N ASP A 327 -9.15 22.22 5.71
CA ASP A 327 -7.82 22.42 6.27
C ASP A 327 -6.88 23.18 5.32
N VAL A 328 -5.78 23.73 5.86
CA VAL A 328 -4.78 24.56 5.16
C VAL A 328 -3.42 23.87 5.27
N GLU A 329 -2.85 23.44 4.15
CA GLU A 329 -1.45 22.97 4.13
C GLU A 329 -0.47 24.16 4.07
N LEU A 330 0.64 24.05 4.81
CA LEU A 330 1.75 25.00 4.80
C LEU A 330 2.84 24.57 3.81
#